data_AF-J9UWL2-F1
#
_entry.id   AF-J9UWL2-F1
#
_cell.length_a   1.000
_cell.length_b   1.000
_cell.length_c   1.000
_cell.angle_alpha   90.00
_cell.angle_beta   90.00
_cell.angle_gamma   90.00
#
_symmetry.space_group_name_H-M   'P 1'
#
loop_
_entity.id
_entity.type
_entity.pdbx_description
1 polymer ?
#
loop_
_entity_poly.entity_id
_entity_poly.type
_entity_poly.pdbx_seq_one_letter_code
_entity_poly.pdbx_strand_id
1 'polypeptide(L)'
;MQLKERIYKTLKETLTFNHLEFNVMMNEEEDKLLFIELSMHGRIVRINKGTTYQDISENDDKVRKCLKDIYKEFEEEIQELFDME
;
A
#
# COMPACT_ATOMS: atom_id res chain seq x y z
N MET A 1 -6.72 -19.49 -1.31
CA MET A 1 -6.57 -18.13 -0.75
C MET A 1 -6.36 -17.22 -1.94
N GLN A 2 -7.29 -16.30 -2.17
CA GLN A 2 -7.21 -15.40 -3.34
C GLN A 2 -5.97 -14.52 -3.20
N LEU A 3 -5.33 -14.12 -4.30
CA LEU A 3 -4.11 -13.31 -4.28
C LEU A 3 -4.29 -12.05 -3.42
N LYS A 4 -5.46 -11.42 -3.52
CA LYS A 4 -5.87 -10.29 -2.66
C LYS A 4 -5.75 -10.57 -1.16
N GLU A 5 -6.21 -11.74 -0.70
CA GLU A 5 -6.11 -12.11 0.72
C GLU A 5 -4.65 -12.34 1.12
N ARG A 6 -3.83 -12.95 0.24
CA ARG A 6 -2.40 -13.18 0.49
C ARG A 6 -1.68 -11.85 0.67
N ILE A 7 -1.87 -10.93 -0.28
CA ILE A 7 -1.30 -9.58 -0.25
C ILE A 7 -1.76 -8.83 1.00
N TYR A 8 -3.05 -8.86 1.31
CA TYR A 8 -3.58 -8.20 2.51
C TYR A 8 -2.97 -8.75 3.80
N LYS A 9 -2.80 -10.06 3.89
CA LYS A 9 -2.17 -10.71 5.04
C LYS A 9 -0.70 -10.29 5.17
N THR A 10 0.07 -10.34 4.08
CA THR A 10 1.47 -9.91 4.08
C THR A 10 1.60 -8.45 4.51
N LEU A 11 0.79 -7.55 3.94
CA LEU A 11 0.78 -6.13 4.34
C LEU A 11 0.52 -5.94 5.84
N LYS A 12 -0.42 -6.69 6.40
CA LYS A 12 -0.75 -6.60 7.84
C LYS A 12 0.36 -7.13 8.74
N GLU A 13 1.10 -8.14 8.29
CA GLU A 13 2.23 -8.73 9.02
C GLU A 13 3.47 -7.83 8.92
N THR A 14 3.73 -7.23 7.76
CA THR A 14 4.84 -6.30 7.53
C THR A 14 4.60 -4.95 8.20
N LEU A 15 3.40 -4.37 8.04
CA LEU A 15 3.05 -3.00 8.47
C LEU A 15 2.16 -3.00 9.73
N THR A 16 2.72 -3.46 10.85
CA THR A 16 1.97 -3.65 12.12
C THR A 16 1.72 -2.35 12.89
N PHE A 17 1.00 -1.39 12.28
CA PHE A 17 0.62 -0.12 12.90
C PHE A 17 -0.90 -0.06 13.16
N ASN A 18 -1.29 0.19 14.42
CA ASN A 18 -2.71 0.15 14.84
C ASN A 18 -3.65 1.15 14.13
N HIS A 19 -3.11 2.24 13.59
CA HIS A 19 -3.87 3.28 12.89
C HIS A 19 -3.72 3.22 11.37
N LEU A 20 -2.97 2.24 10.87
CA LEU A 20 -2.73 2.05 9.44
C LEU A 20 -3.76 1.08 8.89
N GLU A 21 -4.43 1.51 7.84
CA GLU A 21 -5.36 0.70 7.06
C GLU A 21 -4.80 0.56 5.63
N PHE A 22 -5.10 -0.57 4.99
CA PHE A 22 -4.66 -0.85 3.62
C PHE A 22 -5.85 -1.25 2.76
N ASN A 23 -5.90 -0.69 1.56
CA ASN A 23 -6.82 -1.11 0.51
C ASN A 23 -6.03 -1.68 -0.66
N VAL A 24 -6.42 -2.88 -1.11
CA VAL A 24 -5.75 -3.64 -2.17
C VAL A 24 -6.68 -3.69 -3.38
N MET A 25 -6.26 -3.02 -4.46
CA MET A 25 -7.02 -3.00 -5.71
C MET A 25 -6.42 -3.98 -6.70
N MET A 26 -7.27 -4.85 -7.24
CA MET A 26 -6.88 -5.94 -8.12
C MET A 26 -7.61 -5.81 -9.46
N ASN A 27 -6.97 -6.26 -10.54
CA ASN A 27 -7.68 -6.67 -11.74
C ASN A 27 -8.18 -8.09 -11.51
N GLU A 28 -9.49 -8.28 -11.40
CA GLU A 28 -10.09 -9.60 -11.15
C GLU A 28 -10.00 -10.53 -12.36
N GLU A 29 -9.90 -10.00 -13.58
CA GLU A 29 -9.78 -10.81 -14.80
C GLU A 29 -8.38 -11.38 -14.98
N GLU A 30 -7.37 -10.61 -14.59
CA GLU A 30 -5.95 -10.99 -14.71
C GLU A 30 -5.35 -11.50 -13.40
N ASP A 31 -6.15 -11.58 -12.33
CA ASP A 31 -5.73 -11.83 -10.94
C ASP A 31 -4.44 -11.07 -10.57
N LYS A 32 -4.41 -9.77 -10.86
CA LYS A 32 -3.19 -8.95 -10.79
C LYS A 32 -3.36 -7.73 -9.89
N LEU A 33 -2.38 -7.48 -9.04
CA LEU A 33 -2.34 -6.27 -8.20
C LEU A 33 -2.20 -5.00 -9.07
N LEU A 34 -3.15 -4.07 -8.93
CA LEU A 34 -3.12 -2.77 -9.61
C LEU A 34 -2.42 -1.72 -8.76
N PHE A 35 -2.86 -1.53 -7.52
CA PHE A 35 -2.29 -0.59 -6.57
C PHE A 35 -2.65 -0.94 -5.14
N ILE A 36 -1.86 -0.42 -4.20
CA ILE A 36 -2.12 -0.48 -2.77
C ILE A 36 -2.31 0.95 -2.27
N GLU A 37 -3.32 1.18 -1.45
CA GLU A 37 -3.50 2.44 -0.74
C GLU A 37 -3.17 2.24 0.73
N LEU A 38 -2.23 3.02 1.25
CA LEU A 38 -1.98 3.13 2.68
C LEU A 38 -2.76 4.33 3.20
N SER A 39 -3.58 4.11 4.23
CA SER A 39 -4.37 5.17 4.83
C SER A 39 -4.21 5.25 6.33
N MET A 40 -4.15 6.47 6.84
CA MET A 40 -4.08 6.76 8.27
C MET A 40 -4.74 8.11 8.53
N HIS A 41 -5.62 8.19 9.54
CA HIS A 41 -6.34 9.42 9.93
C HIS A 41 -6.99 10.18 8.76
N GLY A 42 -7.56 9.46 7.78
CA GLY A 42 -8.21 10.07 6.61
C GLY A 42 -7.23 10.69 5.60
N ARG A 43 -5.94 10.39 5.69
CA ARG A 43 -4.95 10.63 4.64
C ARG A 43 -4.62 9.33 3.96
N ILE A 44 -4.37 9.39 2.66
CA ILE A 44 -4.14 8.22 1.81
C ILE A 44 -2.93 8.49 0.93
N VAL A 45 -2.07 7.48 0.80
CA VAL A 45 -0.98 7.43 -0.17
C VAL A 45 -1.21 6.21 -1.06
N ARG A 46 -1.21 6.42 -2.38
CA ARG A 46 -1.34 5.33 -3.36
C ARG A 46 0.04 4.88 -3.83
N ILE A 47 0.25 3.58 -3.82
CA ILE A 47 1.48 2.90 -4.26
C ILE A 47 1.14 2.11 -5.50
N ASN A 48 1.94 2.32 -6.56
CA ASN A 48 1.84 1.57 -7.81
C ASN A 48 3.16 0.81 -8.03
N LYS A 49 3.14 -0.19 -8.90
CA LYS A 49 4.35 -0.90 -9.30
C LYS A 49 5.41 0.06 -9.83
N GLY A 50 6.63 -0.04 -9.31
CA GLY A 50 7.78 0.78 -9.69
C GLY A 50 7.63 2.28 -9.39
N THR A 51 6.58 2.70 -8.68
CA THR A 51 6.35 4.11 -8.34
C THR A 51 6.37 4.28 -6.83
N THR A 52 7.13 5.26 -6.36
CA THR A 52 7.26 5.55 -4.91
C THR A 52 5.92 5.95 -4.28
N TYR A 53 5.15 6.85 -4.90
CA TYR A 53 3.76 7.14 -4.50
C TYR A 53 3.08 8.11 -5.47
N GLN A 54 1.74 8.09 -5.53
CA GLN A 54 0.92 9.17 -6.11
C GLN A 54 0.17 9.90 -4.99
N ASP A 55 0.25 11.23 -5.04
CA ASP A 55 -0.40 12.11 -4.09
C ASP A 55 -1.83 12.42 -4.53
N ILE A 56 -2.79 12.14 -3.64
CA ILE A 56 -4.22 12.37 -3.85
C ILE A 56 -4.76 13.52 -2.97
N SER A 57 -3.89 14.27 -2.28
CA SER A 57 -4.26 15.43 -1.45
C SER A 57 -3.21 16.54 -1.50
N GLU A 58 -3.65 17.78 -1.62
CA GLU A 58 -2.80 18.98 -1.85
C GLU A 58 -2.05 19.48 -0.61
N ASN A 59 -2.32 18.98 0.61
CA ASN A 59 -1.67 19.47 1.83
C ASN A 59 -0.49 18.61 2.31
N ASP A 60 0.62 19.27 2.67
CA ASP A 60 1.81 18.69 3.29
C ASP A 60 1.56 18.46 4.80
N ASP A 61 0.90 17.34 5.10
CA ASP A 61 0.46 16.96 6.45
C ASP A 61 1.46 15.98 7.10
N LYS A 62 1.71 16.11 8.42
CA LYS A 62 2.59 15.21 9.18
C LYS A 62 2.21 13.73 9.02
N VAL A 63 0.91 13.45 8.90
CA VAL A 63 0.40 12.09 8.69
C VAL A 63 0.84 11.54 7.33
N ARG A 64 0.84 12.37 6.28
CA ARG A 64 1.31 11.98 4.95
C ARG A 64 2.82 11.72 4.93
N LYS A 65 3.59 12.56 5.62
CA LYS A 65 5.03 12.29 5.79
C LYS A 65 5.25 10.96 6.48
N CYS A 66 4.48 10.67 7.54
CA CYS A 66 4.56 9.37 8.23
C CYS A 66 4.19 8.20 7.30
N LEU A 67 3.13 8.30 6.49
CA LEU A 67 2.78 7.27 5.50
C LEU A 67 3.91 7.06 4.46
N LYS A 68 4.56 8.13 4.02
CA LYS A 68 5.72 8.06 3.11
C LYS A 68 6.93 7.41 3.78
N ASP A 69 7.20 7.77 5.02
CA ASP A 69 8.31 7.21 5.79
C ASP A 69 8.09 5.70 6.03
N ILE A 70 6.86 5.29 6.37
CA ILE A 70 6.45 3.88 6.46
C ILE A 70 6.67 3.18 5.12
N TYR A 71 6.14 3.70 4.02
CA TYR A 71 6.34 3.08 2.70
C TYR A 71 7.82 2.93 2.37
N LYS A 72 8.63 3.97 2.61
CA LYS A 72 10.05 3.96 2.29
C LYS A 72 10.83 2.93 3.11
N GLU A 73 10.41 2.68 4.35
CA GLU A 73 10.99 1.64 5.20
C GLU A 73 10.74 0.23 4.64
N PHE A 74 9.59 0.02 4.00
CA PHE A 74 9.15 -1.28 3.47
C PHE A 74 8.99 -1.27 1.94
N GLU A 75 9.74 -0.42 1.24
CA GLU A 75 9.54 -0.18 -0.19
C GLU A 75 9.81 -1.46 -0.99
N GLU A 76 10.87 -2.18 -0.67
CA GLU A 76 11.25 -3.43 -1.34
C GLU A 76 10.15 -4.48 -1.15
N GLU A 77 9.75 -4.74 0.10
CA GLU A 77 8.74 -5.75 0.43
C GLU A 77 7.37 -5.44 -0.17
N ILE A 78 6.98 -4.16 -0.20
CA ILE A 78 5.71 -3.74 -0.81
C ILE A 78 5.77 -3.88 -2.33
N GLN A 79 6.91 -3.54 -2.96
CA GLN A 79 7.06 -3.67 -4.41
C GLN A 79 7.08 -5.13 -4.87
N GLU A 80 7.66 -6.04 -4.07
CA GLU A 80 7.61 -7.49 -4.34
C GLU A 80 6.17 -8.03 -4.40
N LEU A 81 5.19 -7.41 -3.72
CA LEU A 81 3.79 -7.82 -3.79
C LEU A 81 3.19 -7.65 -5.19
N PHE A 82 3.73 -6.75 -6.02
CA PHE A 82 3.29 -6.55 -7.40
C PHE A 82 3.85 -7.58 -8.39
N ASP A 83 4.72 -8.47 -7.92
CA ASP A 83 5.29 -9.59 -8.66
C ASP A 83 4.76 -10.95 -8.15
N MET A 84 3.87 -10.94 -7.15
CA MET A 84 3.19 -12.16 -6.70
C MET A 84 2.14 -12.63 -7.72
N GLU A 85 2.26 -13.88 -8.15
CA GLU A 85 1.29 -14.64 -8.96
C GLU A 85 0.67 -15.81 -8.15
#